data_AF-N9LUL0-F1
#
_entry.id   AF-N9LUL0-F1
#
_cell.length_a   1.000
_cell.length_b   1.000
_cell.length_c   1.000
_cell.angle_alpha   90.00
_cell.angle_beta   90.00
_cell.angle_gamma   90.00
#
_symmetry.space_group_name_H-M   'P 1'
#
loop_
_entity.id
_entity.type
_entity.pdbx_description
1 polymer ?
#
loop_
_entity_poly.entity_id
_entity_poly.type
_entity_poly.pdbx_seq_one_letter_code
_entity_poly.pdbx_strand_id
1 'polypeptide(L)'
;MIISFISKELRDNAINEFLGMQSLPPMSLAVLKTILTSFSVAASLNELPRLLLERITYTNENKVLCVFGDFVLHFIIAHEKPPRAQDGTIDWNLISRLQLIYVGEKNAS
;
A
#
# COMPACT_ATOMS: atom_id res chain seq x y z
N MET A 1 -5.28 7.26 -3.19
CA MET A 1 -4.67 5.98 -3.64
C MET A 1 -5.74 5.13 -4.31
N ILE A 2 -5.60 4.69 -5.57
CA ILE A 2 -6.64 3.85 -6.20
C ILE A 2 -6.32 2.36 -5.99
N ILE A 3 -6.77 1.87 -4.83
CA ILE A 3 -7.87 0.91 -4.87
C ILE A 3 -9.12 1.77 -4.64
N SER A 4 -9.74 2.27 -5.71
CA SER A 4 -10.90 3.15 -5.59
C SER A 4 -12.14 2.29 -5.43
N PHE A 5 -12.80 2.45 -4.30
CA PHE A 5 -14.10 1.86 -4.06
C PHE A 5 -15.15 2.96 -4.07
N ILE A 6 -16.28 2.68 -4.70
CA ILE A 6 -17.40 3.62 -4.82
C ILE A 6 -17.99 3.95 -3.43
N SER A 7 -17.83 3.05 -2.45
CA SER A 7 -18.20 3.28 -1.05
C SER A 7 -17.18 2.70 -0.08
N LYS A 8 -17.20 3.23 1.16
CA LYS A 8 -16.44 2.67 2.29
C LYS A 8 -16.78 1.20 2.54
N GLU A 9 -18.05 0.82 2.39
CA GLU A 9 -18.51 -0.56 2.56
C GLU A 9 -17.91 -1.50 1.50
N LEU A 10 -17.87 -1.08 0.23
CA LEU A 10 -17.26 -1.88 -0.84
C LEU A 10 -15.77 -2.07 -0.63
N ARG A 11 -15.08 -1.04 -0.13
CA ARG A 11 -13.67 -1.13 0.25
C ARG A 11 -13.44 -2.13 1.37
N ASP A 12 -14.18 -1.98 2.45
CA ASP A 12 -14.02 -2.81 3.63
C ASP A 12 -14.37 -4.28 3.27
N ASN A 13 -15.39 -4.51 2.44
CA ASN A 13 -15.75 -5.83 1.92
C ASN A 13 -14.64 -6.45 1.05
N ALA A 14 -14.11 -5.72 0.07
CA ALA A 14 -13.04 -6.22 -0.79
C ALA A 14 -11.74 -6.50 -0.02
N ILE A 15 -11.41 -5.65 0.97
CA ILE A 15 -10.29 -5.91 1.87
C ILE A 15 -10.56 -7.18 2.68
N ASN A 16 -11.75 -7.33 3.27
CA ASN A 16 -12.10 -8.52 4.05
C ASN A 16 -12.09 -9.79 3.19
N GLU A 17 -12.56 -9.73 1.94
CA GLU A 17 -12.54 -10.84 1.00
C GLU A 17 -11.11 -11.25 0.68
N PHE A 18 -10.25 -10.29 0.31
CA PHE A 18 -8.82 -10.54 0.08
C PHE A 18 -8.14 -11.18 1.30
N LEU A 19 -8.42 -10.66 2.49
CA LEU A 19 -7.88 -11.20 3.75
C LEU A 19 -8.40 -12.60 4.06
N GLY A 20 -9.66 -12.89 3.72
CA GLY A 20 -10.26 -14.23 3.88
C GLY A 20 -9.62 -15.29 2.99
N MET A 21 -8.95 -14.89 1.90
CA MET A 21 -8.16 -15.80 1.05
C MET A 21 -6.76 -16.09 1.60
N GLN A 22 -6.29 -15.35 2.60
CA GLN A 22 -4.95 -15.51 3.17
C GLN A 22 -4.96 -16.54 4.30
N SER A 23 -4.01 -17.46 4.31
CA SER A 23 -3.80 -18.39 5.43
C SER A 23 -2.88 -17.75 6.49
N LEU A 24 -3.39 -16.72 7.18
CA LEU A 24 -2.65 -15.94 8.16
C LEU A 24 -3.27 -16.04 9.56
N PRO A 25 -2.47 -15.95 10.64
CA PRO A 25 -3.00 -15.84 12.00
C PRO A 25 -3.94 -14.63 12.16
N PRO A 26 -4.96 -14.69 13.04
CA PRO A 26 -5.92 -13.60 13.21
C PRO A 26 -5.28 -12.23 13.54
N MET A 27 -4.21 -12.23 14.33
CA MET A 27 -3.48 -11.01 14.67
C MET A 27 -2.78 -10.41 13.46
N SER A 28 -2.15 -11.26 12.64
CA SER A 28 -1.49 -10.86 11.39
C SER A 28 -2.51 -10.32 10.38
N LEU A 29 -3.68 -10.96 10.24
CA LEU A 29 -4.79 -10.45 9.43
C LEU A 29 -5.27 -9.08 9.89
N ALA A 30 -5.40 -8.86 11.21
CA ALA A 30 -5.83 -7.57 11.76
C ALA A 30 -4.82 -6.45 11.47
N VAL A 31 -3.52 -6.76 11.54
CA VAL A 31 -2.45 -5.82 11.17
C VAL A 31 -2.51 -5.50 9.68
N LEU A 32 -2.56 -6.52 8.82
CA LEU A 32 -2.64 -6.34 7.38
C LEU A 32 -3.89 -5.55 6.97
N LYS A 33 -5.04 -5.83 7.60
CA LYS A 33 -6.28 -5.06 7.41
C LYS A 33 -6.07 -3.59 7.72
N THR A 34 -5.43 -3.28 8.85
CA THR A 34 -5.14 -1.90 9.26
C THR A 34 -4.29 -1.19 8.21
N ILE A 35 -3.23 -1.84 7.75
CA ILE A 35 -2.33 -1.30 6.71
C ILE A 35 -3.11 -1.01 5.42
N LEU A 36 -3.82 -1.99 4.87
CA LEU A 36 -4.58 -1.84 3.63
C LEU A 36 -5.69 -0.78 3.74
N THR A 37 -6.30 -0.67 4.92
CA THR A 37 -7.32 0.36 5.20
C THR A 37 -6.69 1.75 5.23
N SER A 38 -5.53 1.93 5.88
CA SER A 38 -4.82 3.22 5.88
C SER A 38 -4.44 3.66 4.46
N PHE A 39 -3.90 2.74 3.68
CA PHE A 39 -3.55 2.99 2.28
C PHE A 39 -4.76 3.33 1.42
N SER A 40 -5.89 2.63 1.57
CA SER A 40 -7.10 2.87 0.78
C SER A 40 -7.88 4.15 1.16
N VAL A 41 -7.71 4.67 2.39
CA VAL A 41 -8.30 5.96 2.82
C VAL A 41 -7.45 7.15 2.39
N ALA A 42 -6.12 7.00 2.37
CA ALA A 42 -5.20 8.11 2.12
C ALA A 42 -5.31 8.68 0.69
N ALA A 43 -5.43 10.00 0.57
CA ALA A 43 -5.46 10.66 -0.74
C ALA A 43 -4.05 10.71 -1.35
N SER A 44 -3.01 10.81 -0.53
CA SER A 44 -1.60 10.78 -0.91
C SER A 44 -0.77 9.94 0.06
N LEU A 45 0.45 9.57 -0.33
CA LEU A 45 1.38 8.88 0.57
C LEU A 45 1.64 9.67 1.86
N ASN A 46 1.72 10.99 1.78
CA ASN A 46 2.00 11.87 2.91
C ASN A 46 0.89 11.91 3.98
N GLU A 47 -0.31 11.44 3.64
CA GLU A 47 -1.43 11.33 4.59
C GLU A 47 -1.42 10.00 5.37
N LEU A 48 -0.49 9.10 5.06
CA LEU A 48 -0.36 7.87 5.83
C LEU A 48 0.10 8.17 7.26
N PRO A 49 -0.33 7.37 8.24
CA PRO A 49 0.22 7.41 9.58
C PRO A 49 1.75 7.37 9.55
N ARG A 50 2.40 8.19 10.38
CA ARG A 50 3.87 8.30 10.45
C ARG A 50 4.57 6.95 10.58
N LEU A 51 3.98 6.02 11.35
CA LEU A 51 4.48 4.66 11.53
C LEU A 51 4.54 3.85 10.24
N LEU A 52 3.65 4.11 9.27
CA LEU A 52 3.68 3.49 7.94
C LEU A 52 4.66 4.22 7.02
N LEU A 53 4.69 5.55 7.06
CA LEU A 53 5.63 6.36 6.28
C LEU A 53 7.09 5.96 6.51
N GLU A 54 7.48 5.77 7.78
CA GLU A 54 8.84 5.36 8.16
C GLU A 54 9.21 3.94 7.70
N ARG A 55 8.23 3.16 7.24
CA ARG A 55 8.39 1.77 6.76
C ARG A 55 8.32 1.65 5.25
N ILE A 56 8.11 2.77 4.56
CA ILE A 56 8.05 2.83 3.11
C ILE A 56 9.46 3.07 2.55
N THR A 57 9.86 2.19 1.65
CA THR A 57 11.06 2.35 0.82
C THR A 57 10.63 2.58 -0.63
N TYR A 58 11.12 3.68 -1.19
CA TYR A 58 10.93 4.03 -2.58
C TYR A 58 12.03 3.43 -3.44
N THR A 59 11.66 2.81 -4.55
CA THR A 59 12.63 2.27 -5.51
C THR A 59 12.62 3.10 -6.79
N ASN A 60 13.73 3.06 -7.53
CA ASN A 60 13.87 3.75 -8.81
C ASN A 60 13.01 3.13 -9.94
N GLU A 61 12.34 2.00 -9.69
CA GLU A 61 11.54 1.26 -10.68
C GLU A 61 10.03 1.52 -10.56
N ASN A 62 9.62 2.67 -10.01
CA ASN A 62 8.22 2.98 -9.68
C ASN A 62 7.58 2.00 -8.67
N LYS A 63 8.39 1.27 -7.90
CA LYS A 63 7.89 0.36 -6.85
C LYS A 63 7.99 1.01 -5.49
N VAL A 64 6.99 0.78 -4.66
CA VAL A 64 6.94 1.14 -3.25
C VAL A 64 6.96 -0.16 -2.46
N LEU A 65 7.95 -0.30 -1.61
CA LEU A 65 8.10 -1.44 -0.69
C LEU A 65 7.68 -0.97 0.70
N CYS A 66 6.68 -1.62 1.29
CA CYS A 66 6.29 -1.37 2.68
C CYS A 66 6.59 -2.62 3.50
N VAL A 67 7.51 -2.50 4.47
CA VAL A 67 7.87 -3.61 5.37
C VAL A 67 7.37 -3.30 6.78
N PHE A 68 6.36 -4.03 7.23
CA PHE A 68 5.74 -3.81 8.53
C PHE A 68 5.65 -5.12 9.32
N GLY A 69 6.48 -5.24 10.37
CA GLY A 69 6.63 -6.50 11.09
C GLY A 69 7.15 -7.59 10.14
N ASP A 70 6.41 -8.70 10.07
CA ASP A 70 6.68 -9.80 9.15
C ASP A 70 6.06 -9.59 7.77
N PHE A 71 5.29 -8.52 7.53
CA PHE A 71 4.70 -8.29 6.22
C PHE A 71 5.60 -7.52 5.27
N VAL A 72 5.61 -7.97 4.02
CA VAL A 72 6.22 -7.29 2.90
C VAL A 72 5.13 -7.02 1.86
N LEU A 73 4.83 -5.74 1.64
CA LEU A 73 3.85 -5.31 0.65
C LEU A 73 4.58 -4.60 -0.48
N HIS A 74 4.34 -5.03 -1.72
CA HIS A 74 4.84 -4.35 -2.91
C HIS A 74 3.70 -3.62 -3.60
N PHE A 75 3.95 -2.36 -3.90
CA PHE A 75 3.07 -1.55 -4.72
C PHE A 75 3.80 -1.02 -5.94
N ILE A 76 3.05 -0.74 -7.00
CA ILE A 76 3.51 0.03 -8.15
C ILE A 76 2.74 1.34 -8.24
N ILE A 77 3.36 2.37 -8.83
CA ILE A 77 2.65 3.61 -9.16
C ILE A 77 1.62 3.31 -10.26
N ALA A 78 0.36 3.65 -9.99
CA ALA A 78 -0.76 3.44 -10.92
C ALA A 78 -1.16 4.73 -11.68
N HIS A 79 -0.21 5.65 -11.84
CA HIS A 79 -0.35 6.81 -12.72
C HIS A 79 0.11 6.44 -14.13
N GLU A 80 -0.67 6.84 -15.15
CA GLU A 80 -0.28 6.67 -16.56
C GLU A 80 1.07 7.36 -16.85
N LYS A 81 1.30 8.52 -16.24
CA LYS A 81 2.58 9.23 -16.21
C LYS A 81 2.87 9.66 -14.77
N PRO A 82 3.81 9.01 -14.07
CA PRO A 82 4.19 9.42 -12.72
C PRO A 82 4.66 10.88 -12.71
N PRO A 83 4.17 11.72 -11.78
CA PRO A 83 4.67 13.09 -11.61
C PRO A 83 6.17 13.05 -11.32
N ARG A 84 6.91 13.97 -11.95
CA ARG A 84 8.36 14.08 -11.81
C ARG A 84 8.77 15.43 -11.25
N ALA A 85 9.81 15.43 -10.43
CA ALA A 85 10.48 16.63 -9.94
C ALA A 85 11.35 17.26 -11.04
N GLN A 86 11.91 18.44 -10.76
CA GLN A 86 12.73 19.20 -11.72
C GLN A 86 14.00 18.46 -12.15
N ASP A 87 14.50 17.55 -11.31
CA ASP A 87 15.66 16.70 -11.59
C ASP A 87 15.32 15.42 -12.39
N GLY A 88 14.04 15.23 -12.77
CA GLY A 88 13.56 14.09 -13.52
C GLY A 88 13.28 12.83 -12.69
N THR A 89 13.47 12.88 -11.37
CA THR A 89 13.06 11.83 -10.43
C THR A 89 11.55 11.87 -10.16
N ILE A 90 10.99 10.83 -9.55
CA ILE A 90 9.56 10.76 -9.21
C ILE A 90 9.28 11.73 -8.06
N ASP A 91 8.28 12.59 -8.22
CA ASP A 91 7.79 13.42 -7.12
C ASP A 91 6.80 12.63 -6.27
N TRP A 92 7.33 11.98 -5.23
CA TRP A 92 6.57 11.15 -4.30
C TRP A 92 5.47 11.92 -3.54
N ASN A 93 5.58 13.24 -3.40
CA ASN A 93 4.57 14.07 -2.76
C ASN A 93 3.28 14.18 -3.59
N LEU A 94 3.40 14.00 -4.91
CA LEU A 94 2.28 14.08 -5.85
C LEU A 94 1.71 12.68 -6.19
N ILE A 95 2.25 11.62 -5.58
CA ILE A 95 1.74 10.27 -5.79
C ILE A 95 0.46 10.05 -4.98
N SER A 96 -0.65 10.06 -5.70
CA SER A 96 -1.99 9.75 -5.19
C SER A 96 -2.53 8.40 -5.65
N ARG A 97 -1.77 7.61 -6.43
CA ARG A 97 -2.22 6.33 -6.99
C ARG A 97 -1.14 5.25 -6.87
N LEU A 98 -1.43 4.23 -6.07
CA LEU A 98 -0.65 3.02 -5.93
C LEU A 98 -1.54 1.80 -6.13
N GLN A 99 -0.99 0.77 -6.75
CA GLN A 99 -1.61 -0.53 -6.91
C GLN A 99 -0.80 -1.56 -6.13
N LEU A 100 -1.46 -2.29 -5.22
CA LEU A 100 -0.87 -3.43 -4.53
C LEU A 100 -0.69 -4.57 -5.53
N ILE A 101 0.53 -5.09 -5.65
CA ILE A 101 0.87 -6.18 -6.58
C ILE A 101 1.31 -7.46 -5.87
N TYR A 102 1.72 -7.35 -4.60
CA TYR A 102 2.16 -8.51 -3.81
C TYR A 102 2.02 -8.22 -2.32
N VAL A 103 1.61 -9.26 -1.58
CA VAL A 103 1.68 -9.34 -0.12
C VAL A 103 2.39 -10.65 0.20
N GLY A 104 3.42 -10.58 1.03
CA GLY A 104 4.15 -11.75 1.49
C GLY A 104 4.63 -11.59 2.92
N GLU A 105 5.25 -12.65 3.42
CA GLU A 105 5.93 -12.64 4.71
C GLU A 105 7.45 -12.54 4.52
N LYS A 106 8.10 -11.70 5.33
CA LYS A 106 9.55 -11.47 5.34
C LYS A 106 10.35 -12.76 5.58
N ASN A 107 9.73 -13.75 6.22
CA ASN A 107 10.34 -15.01 6.62
C ASN A 107 9.69 -16.24 5.94
N ALA A 108 8.89 -16.07 4.88
CA ALA A 108 8.37 -17.20 4.12
C ALA A 108 9.55 -17.95 3.46
N SER A 109 9.98 -19.01 4.14
CA SER A 109 11.06 -19.92 3.75
C SER A 109 10.49 -21.05 2.89
#